data_AF-A0A6U9J4H1-F1
#
_entry.id   AF-A0A6U9J4H1-F1
#
_cell.length_a   1.000
_cell.length_b   1.000
_cell.length_c   1.000
_cell.angle_alpha   90.00
_cell.angle_beta   90.00
_cell.angle_gamma   90.00
#
_symmetry.space_group_name_H-M   'P 1'
#
loop_
_entity.id
_entity.type
_entity.pdbx_description
1 polymer ?
#
loop_
_entity_poly.entity_id
_entity_poly.type
_entity_poly.pdbx_seq_one_letter_code
_entity_poly.pdbx_strand_id
1 'polypeptide(L)'
;DSSNDELIKLKTAAEKELQAVKARRETASASKPEYNPQEAMELKGKINDLEDRIDNMKMLAHGKERDRRRMALTIQHVTSEDIKDSRLFRPVGRCFLLTSGDSLVEQFNAECKAIVEELPKLQAAIQDLESRKDKTQNELLEMMRGGSAK
;
A
#
# COMPACT_ATOMS: atom_id res chain seq x y z
N ASP A 1 -1.25 49.89 -51.23
CA ASP A 1 -0.09 49.03 -50.89
C ASP A 1 0.01 48.56 -49.43
N SER A 2 -0.78 49.10 -48.47
CA SER A 2 -0.74 48.67 -47.05
C SER A 2 -1.24 47.24 -46.78
N SER A 3 -2.25 46.75 -47.51
CA SER A 3 -2.83 45.40 -47.26
C SER A 3 -1.88 44.26 -47.61
N ASN A 4 -0.92 44.46 -48.51
CA ASN A 4 -0.02 43.40 -48.94
C ASN A 4 1.05 43.11 -47.87
N ASP A 5 1.54 44.15 -47.19
CA ASP A 5 2.48 44.02 -46.08
C ASP A 5 1.86 43.36 -44.85
N GLU A 6 0.57 43.59 -44.59
CA GLU A 6 -0.15 42.91 -43.51
C GLU A 6 -0.36 41.42 -43.80
N LEU A 7 -0.66 41.06 -45.05
CA LEU A 7 -0.78 39.66 -45.48
C LEU A 7 0.55 38.90 -45.38
N ILE A 8 1.67 39.54 -45.73
CA ILE A 8 3.01 38.96 -45.58
C ILE A 8 3.36 38.75 -44.10
N LYS A 9 3.02 39.70 -43.23
CA LYS A 9 3.22 39.57 -41.78
C LYS A 9 2.38 38.44 -41.17
N LEU A 10 1.12 38.30 -41.59
CA LEU A 10 0.27 37.20 -41.14
C LEU A 10 0.76 35.83 -41.62
N LYS A 11 1.21 35.74 -42.88
CA LYS A 11 1.78 34.50 -43.43
C LYS A 11 3.05 34.09 -42.69
N THR A 12 3.96 35.02 -42.45
CA THR A 12 5.21 34.75 -41.72
C THR A 12 4.97 34.40 -40.25
N ALA A 13 3.98 35.01 -39.60
CA ALA A 13 3.55 34.63 -38.24
C ALA A 13 2.97 33.21 -38.20
N ALA A 14 2.08 32.87 -39.13
CA ALA A 14 1.49 31.53 -39.22
C ALA A 14 2.53 30.45 -39.54
N GLU A 15 3.48 30.72 -40.42
CA GLU A 15 4.59 29.81 -40.73
C GLU A 15 5.49 29.57 -39.52
N LYS A 16 5.78 30.63 -38.74
CA LYS A 16 6.58 30.52 -37.52
C LYS A 16 5.86 29.72 -36.42
N GLU A 17 4.55 29.90 -36.27
CA GLU A 17 3.75 29.14 -35.32
C GLU A 17 3.66 27.66 -35.73
N LEU A 18 3.49 27.39 -37.03
CA LEU A 18 3.43 26.03 -37.57
C LEU A 18 4.78 25.31 -37.44
N GLN A 19 5.90 26.02 -37.61
CA GLN A 19 7.24 25.48 -37.33
C GLN A 19 7.45 25.20 -35.84
N ALA A 20 6.98 26.07 -34.95
CA ALA A 20 7.06 25.85 -33.50
C ALA A 20 6.25 24.62 -33.05
N VAL A 21 5.06 24.40 -33.64
CA VAL A 21 4.23 23.22 -33.37
C VAL A 21 4.88 21.94 -33.92
N LYS A 22 5.49 21.99 -35.11
CA LYS A 22 6.23 20.85 -35.69
C LYS A 22 7.44 20.48 -34.84
N ALA A 23 8.26 21.46 -34.44
CA ALA A 23 9.41 21.23 -33.58
C ALA A 23 9.01 20.63 -32.21
N ARG A 24 7.91 21.09 -31.61
CA ARG A 24 7.35 20.51 -30.37
C ARG A 24 6.82 19.09 -30.56
N ARG A 25 6.25 18.77 -31.73
CA ARG A 25 5.81 17.40 -32.05
C ARG A 25 6.99 16.46 -32.30
N GLU A 26 8.03 16.92 -32.98
CA GLU A 26 9.22 16.13 -33.25
C GLU A 26 9.97 15.79 -31.97
N THR A 27 10.15 16.76 -31.05
CA THR A 27 10.75 16.49 -29.73
C THR A 27 9.90 15.56 -28.87
N ALA A 28 8.57 15.69 -28.90
CA ALA A 28 7.66 14.77 -28.21
C ALA A 28 7.60 13.37 -28.83
N SER A 29 7.91 13.24 -30.13
CA SER A 29 8.00 11.94 -30.82
C SER A 29 9.33 11.23 -30.59
N ALA A 30 10.41 11.99 -30.40
CA ALA A 30 11.76 11.47 -30.20
C ALA A 30 12.05 11.05 -28.75
N SER A 31 11.24 11.47 -27.77
CA SER A 31 11.45 11.16 -26.35
C SER A 31 10.57 10.03 -25.81
N LYS A 32 10.03 9.15 -26.66
CA LYS A 32 9.27 7.99 -26.17
C LYS A 32 10.25 6.90 -25.74
N PRO A 33 10.26 6.48 -24.46
CA PRO A 33 11.07 5.36 -24.02
C PRO A 33 10.66 4.12 -24.82
N GLU A 34 11.63 3.46 -25.47
CA GLU A 34 11.39 2.19 -26.15
C GLU A 34 11.00 1.14 -25.11
N TYR A 35 9.93 0.41 -25.40
CA TYR A 35 9.46 -0.65 -24.51
C TYR A 35 10.46 -1.79 -24.42
N ASN A 36 10.91 -2.06 -23.20
CA ASN A 36 11.78 -3.17 -22.87
C ASN A 36 10.98 -4.30 -22.18
N PRO A 37 10.73 -5.44 -22.86
CA PRO A 37 9.93 -6.52 -22.29
C PRO A 37 10.60 -7.19 -21.08
N GLN A 38 11.93 -7.16 -21.00
CA GLN A 38 12.67 -7.73 -19.87
C GLN A 38 12.42 -6.90 -18.60
N GLU A 39 12.52 -5.57 -18.73
CA GLU A 39 12.28 -4.63 -17.63
C GLU A 39 10.81 -4.67 -17.17
N ALA A 40 9.86 -4.79 -18.12
CA ALA A 40 8.45 -4.98 -17.80
C ALA A 40 8.18 -6.28 -17.02
N MET A 41 8.88 -7.37 -17.36
CA MET A 41 8.78 -8.64 -16.62
C MET A 41 9.35 -8.53 -15.21
N GLU A 42 10.48 -7.81 -15.05
CA GLU A 42 11.08 -7.55 -13.74
C GLU A 42 10.16 -6.69 -12.86
N LEU A 43 9.53 -5.65 -13.40
CA LEU A 43 8.55 -4.85 -12.66
C LEU A 43 7.34 -5.69 -12.25
N LYS A 44 6.85 -6.56 -13.12
CA LYS A 44 5.75 -7.49 -12.78
C LYS A 44 6.15 -8.44 -11.64
N GLY A 45 7.39 -8.94 -11.64
CA GLY A 45 7.94 -9.73 -10.53
C GLY A 45 7.95 -8.95 -9.22
N LYS A 46 8.44 -7.70 -9.24
CA LYS A 46 8.44 -6.82 -8.06
C LYS A 46 7.03 -6.53 -7.54
N ILE A 47 6.03 -6.37 -8.42
CA ILE A 47 4.64 -6.16 -8.01
C ILE A 47 4.13 -7.39 -7.26
N ASN A 48 4.34 -8.60 -7.79
CA ASN A 48 3.91 -9.84 -7.14
C ASN A 48 4.59 -9.99 -5.76
N ASP A 49 5.90 -9.74 -5.67
CA ASP A 49 6.63 -9.80 -4.39
C ASP A 49 6.09 -8.80 -3.36
N LEU A 50 5.68 -7.61 -3.81
CA LEU A 50 5.06 -6.59 -2.95
C LEU A 50 3.65 -7.00 -2.53
N GLU A 51 2.86 -7.59 -3.43
CA GLU A 51 1.53 -8.14 -3.12
C GLU A 51 1.62 -9.23 -2.04
N ASP A 52 2.51 -10.21 -2.21
CA ASP A 52 2.71 -11.28 -1.23
C ASP A 52 3.11 -10.72 0.15
N ARG A 53 3.96 -9.70 0.18
CA ARG A 53 4.35 -9.02 1.43
C ARG A 53 3.18 -8.28 2.07
N ILE A 54 2.37 -7.58 1.28
CA ILE A 54 1.18 -6.89 1.75
C ILE A 54 0.20 -7.88 2.37
N ASP A 55 -0.08 -8.99 1.70
CA ASP A 55 -1.03 -9.99 2.16
C ASP A 55 -0.57 -10.68 3.45
N ASN A 56 0.71 -11.01 3.54
CA ASN A 56 1.31 -11.53 4.77
C ASN A 56 1.17 -10.54 5.94
N MET A 57 1.43 -9.25 5.70
CA MET A 57 1.31 -8.21 6.73
C MET A 57 -0.15 -7.98 7.15
N LYS A 58 -1.09 -8.00 6.20
CA LYS A 58 -2.53 -7.94 6.47
C LYS A 58 -2.99 -9.12 7.32
N MET A 59 -2.56 -10.34 6.99
CA MET A 59 -2.85 -11.54 7.78
C MET A 59 -2.33 -11.41 9.21
N LEU A 60 -1.10 -10.92 9.40
CA LEU A 60 -0.52 -10.68 10.73
C LEU A 60 -1.33 -9.63 11.52
N ALA A 61 -1.70 -8.51 10.89
CA ALA A 61 -2.51 -7.47 11.52
C ALA A 61 -3.89 -8.00 11.94
N HIS A 62 -4.56 -8.76 11.07
CA HIS A 62 -5.83 -9.40 11.39
C HIS A 62 -5.71 -10.43 12.51
N GLY A 63 -4.63 -11.21 12.53
CA GLY A 63 -4.33 -12.15 13.60
C GLY A 63 -4.22 -11.45 14.95
N LYS A 64 -3.43 -10.37 15.03
CA LYS A 64 -3.26 -9.58 16.26
C LYS A 64 -4.56 -8.92 16.72
N GLU A 65 -5.34 -8.36 15.80
CA GLU A 65 -6.63 -7.74 16.15
C GLU A 65 -7.65 -8.78 16.66
N ARG A 66 -7.67 -9.97 16.06
CA ARG A 66 -8.49 -11.10 16.56
C ARG A 66 -8.06 -11.50 17.96
N ASP A 67 -6.76 -11.64 18.20
CA ASP A 67 -6.23 -12.03 19.49
C ASP A 67 -6.52 -10.98 20.57
N ARG A 68 -6.40 -9.68 20.24
CA ARG A 68 -6.82 -8.57 21.11
C ARG A 68 -8.29 -8.67 21.51
N ARG A 69 -9.19 -8.91 20.55
CA ARG A 69 -10.63 -9.07 20.84
C ARG A 69 -10.91 -10.28 21.72
N ARG A 70 -10.25 -11.41 21.45
CA ARG A 70 -10.35 -12.61 22.27
C ARG A 70 -9.92 -12.35 23.72
N MET A 71 -8.78 -11.68 23.91
CA MET A 71 -8.28 -11.31 25.23
C MET A 71 -9.23 -10.35 25.95
N ALA A 72 -9.72 -9.32 25.25
CA ALA A 72 -10.65 -8.34 25.82
C ALA A 72 -11.96 -9.01 26.30
N LEU A 73 -12.52 -9.93 25.51
CA LEU A 73 -13.69 -10.72 25.91
C LEU A 73 -13.39 -11.62 27.12
N THR A 74 -12.19 -12.21 27.16
CA THR A 74 -11.79 -13.06 28.29
C THR A 74 -11.63 -12.24 29.56
N ILE A 75 -11.02 -11.06 29.49
CA ILE A 75 -10.95 -10.11 30.61
C ILE A 75 -12.36 -9.79 31.09
N GLN A 76 -13.25 -9.40 30.18
CA GLN A 76 -14.63 -9.04 30.52
C GLN A 76 -15.36 -10.17 31.28
N HIS A 77 -15.21 -11.43 30.84
CA HIS A 77 -15.78 -12.59 31.53
C HIS A 77 -15.12 -12.85 32.89
N VAL A 78 -13.80 -12.82 32.97
CA VAL A 78 -13.08 -13.09 34.23
C VAL A 78 -13.38 -12.04 35.29
N THR A 79 -13.62 -10.79 34.88
CA THR A 79 -13.98 -9.69 35.79
C THR A 79 -15.47 -9.62 36.11
N SER A 80 -16.33 -10.46 35.52
CA SER A 80 -17.76 -10.44 35.82
C SER A 80 -18.02 -10.95 37.24
N GLU A 81 -19.10 -10.46 37.86
CA GLU A 81 -19.46 -10.83 39.23
C GLU A 81 -19.69 -12.35 39.39
N ASP A 82 -20.10 -13.03 38.31
CA ASP A 82 -20.37 -14.47 38.30
C ASP A 82 -19.11 -15.33 38.46
N ILE A 83 -17.93 -14.82 38.08
CA ILE A 83 -16.69 -15.62 37.96
C ILE A 83 -15.62 -15.18 38.99
N LYS A 84 -15.86 -14.08 39.69
CA LYS A 84 -14.88 -13.41 40.56
C LYS A 84 -14.21 -14.31 41.60
N ASP A 85 -14.95 -15.29 42.13
CA ASP A 85 -14.47 -16.25 43.15
C ASP A 85 -14.22 -17.68 42.62
N SER A 86 -14.30 -17.86 41.30
CA SER A 86 -14.12 -19.17 40.67
C SER A 86 -12.64 -19.54 40.50
N ARG A 87 -12.34 -20.84 40.59
CA ARG A 87 -11.01 -21.36 40.27
C ARG A 87 -10.79 -21.32 38.76
N LEU A 88 -9.81 -20.54 38.30
CA LEU A 88 -9.50 -20.40 36.89
C LEU A 88 -8.33 -21.29 36.48
N PHE A 89 -8.44 -21.87 35.30
CA PHE A 89 -7.46 -22.79 34.74
C PHE A 89 -7.01 -22.30 33.37
N ARG A 90 -5.73 -21.92 33.25
CA ARG A 90 -5.14 -21.47 31.99
C ARG A 90 -4.61 -22.68 31.21
N PRO A 91 -5.02 -22.89 29.95
CA PRO A 91 -4.45 -23.96 29.13
C PRO A 91 -3.00 -23.65 28.76
N VAL A 92 -2.13 -24.65 28.89
CA VAL A 92 -0.74 -24.66 28.44
C VAL A 92 -0.49 -25.99 27.72
N GLY A 93 -0.65 -25.99 26.40
CA GLY A 93 -0.59 -27.21 25.59
C GLY A 93 -1.73 -28.18 25.95
N ARG A 94 -1.40 -29.34 26.51
CA ARG A 94 -2.37 -30.34 26.99
C ARG A 94 -2.67 -30.25 28.49
N CYS A 95 -2.03 -29.33 29.20
CA CYS A 95 -2.14 -29.17 30.63
C CYS A 95 -2.92 -27.90 30.98
N PHE A 96 -3.43 -27.83 32.20
CA PHE A 96 -4.13 -26.67 32.73
C PHE A 96 -3.46 -26.22 34.03
N LEU A 97 -3.08 -24.96 34.11
CA LEU A 97 -2.46 -24.38 35.30
C LEU A 97 -3.51 -23.57 36.07
N LEU A 98 -3.58 -23.79 37.38
CA LEU A 98 -4.36 -22.94 38.27
C LEU A 98 -3.79 -21.52 38.23
N THR A 99 -4.64 -20.52 38.01
CA THR A 99 -4.23 -19.10 37.87
C THR A 99 -5.25 -18.21 38.57
N SER A 100 -4.81 -17.08 39.12
CA SER A 100 -5.72 -16.07 39.68
C SER A 100 -6.32 -15.20 38.58
N GLY A 101 -7.56 -14.74 38.77
CA GLY A 101 -8.23 -13.83 37.83
C GLY A 101 -7.42 -12.55 37.61
N ASP A 102 -6.92 -11.95 38.68
CA ASP A 102 -6.13 -10.72 38.62
C ASP A 102 -4.86 -10.88 37.78
N SER A 103 -4.11 -11.97 37.98
CA SER A 103 -2.88 -12.23 37.21
C SER A 103 -3.17 -12.45 35.73
N LEU A 104 -4.28 -13.15 35.41
CA LEU A 104 -4.71 -13.37 34.04
C LEU A 104 -5.11 -12.06 33.36
N VAL A 105 -5.84 -11.19 34.07
CA VAL A 105 -6.27 -9.88 33.60
C VAL A 105 -5.08 -8.95 33.38
N GLU A 106 -4.12 -8.92 34.28
CA GLU A 106 -2.88 -8.15 34.12
C GLU A 106 -2.09 -8.59 32.88
N GLN A 107 -1.91 -9.90 32.69
CA GLN A 107 -1.22 -10.46 31.52
C GLN A 107 -1.92 -10.05 30.22
N PHE A 108 -3.22 -10.28 30.11
CA PHE A 108 -3.97 -9.93 28.91
C PHE A 108 -4.04 -8.42 28.67
N ASN A 109 -4.08 -7.60 29.71
CA ASN A 109 -4.01 -6.14 29.55
C ASN A 109 -2.64 -5.69 29.02
N ALA A 110 -1.54 -6.28 29.50
CA ALA A 110 -0.21 -5.99 28.98
C ALA A 110 -0.08 -6.40 27.51
N GLU A 111 -0.55 -7.59 27.14
CA GLU A 111 -0.56 -8.07 25.75
C GLU A 111 -1.46 -7.20 24.85
N CYS A 112 -2.65 -6.83 25.32
CA CYS A 112 -3.53 -5.91 24.59
C CYS A 112 -2.87 -4.56 24.34
N LYS A 113 -2.19 -3.99 25.34
CA LYS A 113 -1.46 -2.72 25.18
C LYS A 113 -0.35 -2.84 24.13
N ALA A 114 0.45 -3.91 24.18
CA ALA A 114 1.48 -4.15 23.18
C ALA A 114 0.91 -4.26 21.76
N ILE A 115 -0.21 -5.00 21.60
CA ILE A 115 -0.89 -5.12 20.30
C ILE A 115 -1.41 -3.76 19.80
N VAL A 116 -1.98 -2.94 20.69
CA VAL A 116 -2.48 -1.60 20.34
C VAL A 116 -1.35 -0.67 19.88
N GLU A 117 -0.15 -0.79 20.42
CA GLU A 117 1.03 -0.03 19.98
C GLU A 117 1.62 -0.54 18.66
N GLU A 118 1.50 -1.84 18.38
CA GLU A 118 2.06 -2.47 17.18
C GLU A 118 1.15 -2.38 15.95
N LEU A 119 -0.17 -2.40 16.13
CA LEU A 119 -1.14 -2.33 15.03
C LEU A 119 -0.95 -1.11 14.12
N PRO A 120 -0.75 0.13 14.65
CA PRO A 120 -0.47 1.29 13.81
C PRO A 120 0.83 1.15 13.01
N LYS A 121 1.86 0.50 13.57
CA LYS A 121 3.13 0.26 12.88
C LYS A 121 2.94 -0.70 11.71
N LEU A 122 2.16 -1.77 11.91
CA LEU A 122 1.80 -2.71 10.86
C LEU A 122 0.96 -2.05 9.76
N GLN A 123 -0.01 -1.21 10.14
CA GLN A 123 -0.84 -0.47 9.18
C GLN A 123 -0.02 0.52 8.36
N ALA A 124 0.90 1.26 8.99
CA ALA A 124 1.81 2.17 8.30
C ALA A 124 2.72 1.41 7.32
N ALA A 125 3.24 0.25 7.72
CA ALA A 125 4.04 -0.59 6.84
C ALA A 125 3.24 -1.12 5.63
N ILE A 126 1.98 -1.53 5.84
CA ILE A 126 1.07 -1.93 4.76
C ILE A 126 0.86 -0.77 3.78
N GLN A 127 0.57 0.44 4.28
CA GLN A 127 0.36 1.61 3.43
C GLN A 127 1.62 1.99 2.63
N ASP A 128 2.82 1.89 3.23
CA ASP A 128 4.07 2.13 2.50
C ASP A 128 4.29 1.10 1.39
N LEU A 129 4.03 -0.19 1.67
CA LEU A 129 4.12 -1.25 0.65
C LEU A 129 3.09 -1.06 -0.47
N GLU A 130 1.84 -0.69 -0.14
CA GLU A 130 0.80 -0.36 -1.11
C GLU A 130 1.22 0.83 -1.99
N SER A 131 1.75 1.90 -1.39
CA SER A 131 2.27 3.04 -2.15
C SER A 131 3.42 2.66 -3.09
N ARG A 132 4.33 1.79 -2.65
CA ARG A 132 5.43 1.29 -3.50
C ARG A 132 4.90 0.45 -4.65
N LYS A 133 3.94 -0.45 -4.36
CA LYS A 133 3.26 -1.26 -5.38
C LYS A 133 2.60 -0.37 -6.44
N ASP A 134 1.85 0.64 -6.02
CA ASP A 134 1.16 1.55 -6.94
C ASP A 134 2.15 2.31 -7.83
N LYS A 135 3.29 2.75 -7.28
CA LYS A 135 4.36 3.38 -8.07
C LYS A 135 4.92 2.43 -9.12
N THR A 136 5.27 1.20 -8.73
CA THR A 136 5.79 0.17 -9.66
C THR A 136 4.76 -0.23 -10.71
N GLN A 137 3.47 -0.27 -10.35
CA GLN A 137 2.39 -0.55 -11.28
C GLN A 137 2.17 0.60 -12.27
N ASN A 138 2.26 1.85 -11.82
CA ASN A 138 2.20 3.02 -12.71
C ASN A 138 3.37 3.04 -13.68
N GLU A 139 4.58 2.74 -13.23
CA GLU A 139 5.78 2.63 -14.07
C GLU A 139 5.61 1.55 -15.15
N LEU A 140 5.08 0.39 -14.78
CA LEU A 140 4.76 -0.68 -15.74
C LEU A 140 3.69 -0.25 -16.76
N LEU A 141 2.65 0.45 -16.31
CA LEU A 141 1.60 0.98 -17.19
C LEU A 141 2.14 2.02 -18.17
N GLU A 142 3.03 2.90 -17.72
CA GLU A 142 3.69 3.90 -18.55
C GLU A 142 4.59 3.25 -19.61
N MET A 143 5.36 2.21 -19.24
CA MET A 143 6.15 1.42 -20.20
C MET A 143 5.27 0.78 -21.28
N MET A 144 4.15 0.16 -20.89
CA MET A 144 3.25 -0.49 -21.85
C MET A 144 2.56 0.53 -22.77
N ARG A 145 2.18 1.70 -22.25
CA ARG A 145 1.59 2.80 -23.04
C ARG A 145 2.60 3.45 -23.98
N GLY A 146 3.87 3.56 -23.57
CA GLY A 146 4.97 4.02 -24.42
C GLY A 146 5.32 3.04 -25.54
N GLY A 147 5.17 1.73 -25.28
CA GLY A 147 5.48 0.64 -26.22
C GLY A 147 4.42 0.30 -27.26
N SER A 148 3.14 0.58 -26.99
CA SER A 148 2.00 0.17 -27.83
C SER A 148 1.76 1.07 -29.06
N ALA A 149 2.60 2.07 -29.31
CA ALA A 149 2.49 2.94 -30.48
C ALA A 149 3.54 2.56 -31.55
N LYS A 150 3.40 1.36 -32.12
CA LYS A 150 4.00 0.97 -33.40
C LYS A 150 2.93 0.33 -34.26
#